data_AF-A0A2A2D4U0-F1
#
_entry.id   AF-A0A2A2D4U0-F1
#
_cell.length_a   1.000
_cell.length_b   1.000
_cell.length_c   1.000
_cell.angle_alpha   90.00
_cell.angle_beta   90.00
_cell.angle_gamma   90.00
#
_symmetry.space_group_name_H-M   'P 1'
#
loop_
_entity.id
_entity.type
_entity.pdbx_description
1 polymer ?
#
loop_
_entity_poly.entity_id
_entity_poly.type
_entity_poly.pdbx_seq_one_letter_code
_entity_poly.pdbx_strand_id
1 'polypeptide(L)'
;MPRVHLASPDQQAMLRLDPSPDRQWWTLQHAPTATRPAWSASFGARTPVELIAAVTDALTRPAAPASRTADPYEPLRTAGWEDAEHRDGLISPDGIAHVEHFAQGNSDSWYVDVAIDDDAYGLLWKAHFTGSTPPHLITAFTRALCDEAPLPRHPHQVPALGRRHFRSSTHRVPAAAAAFALENRIRELTARRTRTPPPAPPSPR
;
A
#
# COMPACT_ATOMS: atom_id res chain seq x y z
N MET A 1 -5.38 18.84 15.19
CA MET A 1 -5.07 17.43 14.85
C MET A 1 -3.57 17.22 14.94
N PRO A 2 -3.06 16.12 15.54
CA PRO A 2 -1.63 15.87 15.62
C PRO A 2 -1.07 15.58 14.22
N ARG A 3 0.14 16.10 13.95
CA ARG A 3 0.93 15.79 12.75
C ARG A 3 2.09 14.90 13.16
N VAL A 4 2.37 13.88 12.36
CA VAL A 4 3.49 12.96 12.61
C VAL A 4 4.40 12.97 11.39
N HIS A 5 5.69 13.16 11.62
CA HIS A 5 6.73 13.11 10.59
C HIS A 5 7.81 12.15 11.06
N LEU A 6 8.07 11.11 10.28
CA LEU A 6 9.11 10.12 10.54
C LEU A 6 10.07 10.12 9.35
N ALA A 7 11.31 10.50 9.59
CA ALA A 7 12.37 10.44 8.60
C ALA A 7 13.23 9.18 8.81
N SER A 8 13.70 8.59 7.72
CA SER A 8 14.76 7.57 7.80
C SER A 8 16.06 8.19 8.34
N PRO A 9 16.95 7.40 8.96
CA PRO A 9 18.22 7.92 9.48
C PRO A 9 19.09 8.62 8.43
N ASP A 10 19.02 8.18 7.17
CA ASP A 10 19.72 8.78 6.02
C ASP A 10 18.97 9.97 5.38
N GLN A 11 17.81 10.34 5.94
CA GLN A 11 16.92 11.41 5.46
C GLN A 11 16.43 11.22 4.01
N GLN A 12 16.56 10.02 3.44
CA GLN A 12 16.12 9.72 2.08
C GLN A 12 14.63 9.42 1.99
N ALA A 13 14.03 8.87 3.05
CA ALA A 13 12.61 8.55 3.11
C ALA A 13 11.91 9.33 4.22
N MET A 14 10.69 9.80 3.96
CA MET A 14 9.84 10.51 4.91
C MET A 14 8.43 9.93 4.87
N LEU A 15 7.93 9.52 6.03
CA LEU A 15 6.51 9.22 6.24
C LEU A 15 5.87 10.39 6.99
N ARG A 16 4.78 10.92 6.42
CA ARG A 16 4.01 12.02 6.98
C ARG A 16 2.56 11.61 7.19
N LEU A 17 2.04 11.92 8.36
CA LEU A 17 0.61 11.99 8.67
C LEU A 17 0.24 13.47 8.85
N ASP A 18 -0.53 14.01 7.92
CA ASP A 18 -1.03 15.39 7.96
C ASP A 18 -2.56 15.39 7.78
N PRO A 19 -3.33 15.36 8.90
CA PRO A 19 -4.78 15.32 8.81
C PRO A 19 -5.33 16.63 8.25
N SER A 20 -5.68 16.63 6.96
CA SER A 20 -6.28 17.74 6.22
C SER A 20 -7.51 17.23 5.46
N PRO A 21 -8.64 17.96 5.44
CA PRO A 21 -9.82 17.56 4.67
C PRO A 21 -9.56 17.57 3.16
N ASP A 22 -8.70 18.48 2.68
CA ASP A 22 -8.45 18.69 1.24
C ASP A 22 -7.22 17.93 0.70
N ARG A 23 -6.55 17.10 1.52
CA ARG A 23 -5.31 16.42 1.13
C ARG A 23 -5.31 14.96 1.56
N GLN A 24 -4.51 14.16 0.86
CA GLN A 24 -4.20 12.80 1.28
C GLN A 24 -3.52 12.83 2.67
N TRP A 25 -4.05 12.06 3.61
CA TRP A 25 -3.64 12.10 5.01
C TRP A 25 -2.26 11.50 5.24
N TRP A 26 -1.97 10.39 4.57
CA TRP A 26 -0.68 9.72 4.66
C TRP A 26 0.11 10.00 3.40
N THR A 27 1.38 10.35 3.55
CA THR A 27 2.31 10.50 2.42
C THR A 27 3.62 9.83 2.76
N LEU A 28 4.10 8.98 1.87
CA LEU A 28 5.45 8.42 1.86
C LEU A 28 6.22 9.07 0.72
N GLN A 29 7.35 9.69 1.01
CA GLN A 29 8.19 10.36 0.03
C GLN A 29 9.59 9.79 0.09
N HIS A 30 10.24 9.70 -1.07
CA HIS A 30 11.63 9.31 -1.17
C HIS A 30 12.38 10.31 -2.05
N ALA A 31 13.48 10.85 -1.52
CA ALA A 31 14.38 11.76 -2.20
C ALA A 31 15.03 11.08 -3.42
N PRO A 32 15.45 11.84 -4.44
CA PRO A 32 16.18 11.27 -5.55
C PRO A 32 17.55 10.76 -5.08
N THR A 33 18.02 9.68 -5.67
CA THR A 33 19.38 9.13 -5.49
C THR A 33 20.13 9.18 -6.81
N ALA A 34 21.44 8.91 -6.81
CA ALA A 34 22.24 8.88 -8.04
C ALA A 34 21.69 7.91 -9.11
N THR A 35 20.93 6.89 -8.71
CA THR A 35 20.43 5.83 -9.61
C THR A 35 18.92 5.79 -9.73
N ARG A 36 18.17 6.62 -8.97
CA ARG A 36 16.69 6.60 -8.98
C ARG A 36 16.11 7.99 -8.80
N PRO A 37 15.07 8.36 -9.58
CA PRO A 37 14.34 9.60 -9.37
C PRO A 37 13.59 9.60 -8.02
N ALA A 38 13.18 10.80 -7.60
CA ALA A 38 12.29 10.95 -6.45
C ALA A 38 10.94 10.27 -6.75
N TRP A 39 10.31 9.74 -5.71
CA TRP A 39 8.98 9.15 -5.82
C TRP A 39 8.14 9.42 -4.58
N SER A 40 6.82 9.31 -4.72
CA SER A 40 5.92 9.40 -3.59
C SER A 40 4.71 8.49 -3.74
N ALA A 41 4.25 7.99 -2.60
CA ALA A 41 2.96 7.34 -2.44
C ALA A 41 2.11 8.17 -1.47
N SER A 42 0.82 8.27 -1.73
CA SER A 42 -0.12 8.95 -0.85
C SER A 42 -1.37 8.10 -0.65
N PHE A 43 -1.95 8.22 0.54
CA PHE A 43 -3.15 7.49 0.91
C PHE A 43 -4.17 8.40 1.59
N GLY A 44 -5.44 8.23 1.22
CA GLY A 44 -6.57 8.92 1.83
C GLY A 44 -6.78 8.55 3.29
N ALA A 45 -7.62 9.34 3.97
CA ALA A 45 -7.91 9.20 5.40
C ALA A 45 -8.44 7.82 5.80
N ARG A 46 -9.19 7.18 4.90
CA ARG A 46 -9.88 5.90 5.12
C ARG A 46 -9.21 4.72 4.42
N THR A 47 -8.02 4.90 3.82
CA THR A 47 -7.29 3.78 3.22
C THR A 47 -7.00 2.74 4.32
N PRO A 48 -7.36 1.46 4.11
CA PRO A 48 -7.09 0.41 5.08
C PRO A 48 -5.60 0.36 5.46
N VAL A 49 -5.32 0.28 6.76
CA VAL A 49 -3.95 0.31 7.29
C VAL A 49 -3.11 -0.86 6.78
N GLU A 50 -3.74 -1.97 6.43
CA GLU A 50 -3.11 -3.17 5.91
C GLU A 50 -2.50 -2.94 4.52
N LEU A 51 -3.11 -2.08 3.70
CA LEU A 51 -2.55 -1.69 2.40
C LEU A 51 -1.32 -0.79 2.56
N ILE A 52 -1.38 0.15 3.51
CA ILE A 52 -0.23 1.00 3.87
C ILE A 52 0.90 0.14 4.48
N ALA A 53 0.53 -0.85 5.31
CA ALA A 53 1.46 -1.80 5.90
C ALA A 53 2.14 -2.66 4.82
N ALA A 54 1.42 -3.10 3.79
CA ALA A 54 2.01 -3.87 2.69
C ALA A 54 3.09 -3.09 1.93
N VAL A 55 2.84 -1.81 1.65
CA VAL A 55 3.82 -0.91 1.00
C VAL A 55 5.04 -0.70 1.89
N THR A 56 4.82 -0.37 3.16
CA THR A 56 5.92 -0.10 4.11
C THR A 56 6.72 -1.37 4.42
N ASP A 57 6.09 -2.53 4.53
CA ASP A 57 6.74 -3.83 4.60
C ASP A 57 7.66 -4.06 3.39
N ALA A 58 7.12 -3.86 2.18
CA ALA A 58 7.88 -4.04 0.95
C ALA A 58 9.07 -3.08 0.87
N LEU A 59 8.91 -1.84 1.36
CA LEU A 59 9.99 -0.87 1.46
C LEU A 59 11.11 -1.32 2.41
N THR A 60 10.77 -2.02 3.49
CA THR A 60 11.77 -2.55 4.45
C THR A 60 12.41 -3.87 3.99
N ARG A 61 11.92 -4.50 2.92
CA ARG A 61 12.56 -5.69 2.36
C ARG A 61 13.85 -5.32 1.64
N PRO A 62 14.90 -6.15 1.76
CA PRO A 62 16.09 -5.99 0.92
C PRO A 62 15.69 -5.97 -0.56
N ALA A 63 16.33 -5.11 -1.36
CA ALA A 63 16.06 -5.04 -2.78
C ALA A 63 16.22 -6.44 -3.39
N ALA A 64 15.14 -6.98 -3.96
CA ALA A 64 15.22 -8.22 -4.72
C ALA A 64 16.22 -8.05 -5.87
N PRO A 65 16.96 -9.10 -6.25
CA PRO A 65 17.85 -9.03 -7.41
C PRO A 65 17.06 -8.56 -8.63
N ALA A 66 17.66 -7.67 -9.42
CA ALA A 66 17.06 -6.92 -10.53
C ALA A 66 16.42 -7.78 -11.65
N SER A 67 16.47 -9.11 -11.54
CA SER A 67 16.01 -10.07 -12.53
C SER A 67 14.49 -10.29 -12.57
N ARG A 68 13.72 -9.82 -11.57
CA ARG A 68 12.25 -9.96 -11.57
C ARG A 68 11.60 -8.59 -11.55
N THR A 69 11.29 -8.06 -12.74
CA THR A 69 10.40 -6.90 -12.86
C THR A 69 9.06 -7.27 -12.25
N ALA A 70 8.69 -6.59 -11.17
CA ALA A 70 7.38 -6.78 -10.55
C ALA A 70 6.35 -6.07 -11.43
N ASP A 71 5.36 -6.79 -11.93
CA ASP A 71 4.22 -6.24 -12.65
C ASP A 71 3.14 -5.85 -11.63
N PRO A 72 2.77 -4.56 -11.49
CA PRO A 72 1.73 -4.15 -10.54
C PRO A 72 0.33 -4.69 -10.87
N TYR A 73 0.01 -5.02 -12.12
CA TYR A 73 -1.30 -5.54 -12.52
C TYR A 73 -1.42 -7.06 -12.39
N GLU A 74 -0.31 -7.80 -12.27
CA GLU A 74 -0.34 -9.26 -12.18
C GLU A 74 -1.19 -9.81 -11.02
N PRO A 75 -1.13 -9.25 -9.79
CA PRO A 75 -1.99 -9.71 -8.70
C PRO A 75 -3.48 -9.49 -8.98
N LEU A 76 -3.83 -8.36 -9.58
CA LEU A 76 -5.22 -8.02 -9.90
C LEU A 76 -5.81 -8.99 -10.92
N ARG A 77 -5.08 -9.25 -12.01
CA ARG A 77 -5.50 -10.21 -13.05
C ARG A 77 -5.64 -11.62 -12.51
N THR A 78 -4.73 -12.03 -11.61
CA THR A 78 -4.79 -13.34 -10.94
C THR A 78 -6.03 -13.45 -10.04
N ALA A 79 -6.47 -12.34 -9.44
CA ALA A 79 -7.69 -12.24 -8.65
C ALA A 79 -8.96 -12.05 -9.49
N GLY A 80 -8.88 -12.17 -10.82
CA GLY A 80 -10.03 -12.07 -11.72
C GLY A 80 -10.51 -10.66 -11.99
N TRP A 81 -9.69 -9.63 -11.77
CA TRP A 81 -10.02 -8.26 -12.16
C TRP A 81 -9.99 -8.14 -13.68
N GLU A 82 -10.89 -7.32 -14.22
CA GLU A 82 -11.10 -7.17 -15.66
C GLU A 82 -10.80 -5.74 -16.10
N ASP A 83 -10.59 -5.54 -17.40
CA ASP A 83 -10.42 -4.21 -17.98
C ASP A 83 -11.72 -3.40 -17.82
N ALA A 84 -11.62 -2.16 -17.36
CA ALA A 84 -12.79 -1.32 -17.17
C ALA A 84 -13.34 -0.83 -18.54
N GLU A 85 -14.66 -0.97 -18.76
CA GLU A 85 -15.28 -0.70 -20.07
C GLU A 85 -15.20 0.78 -20.53
N HIS A 86 -15.12 1.71 -19.58
CA HIS A 86 -15.23 3.16 -19.84
C HIS A 86 -14.06 3.98 -19.28
N ARG A 87 -13.01 3.31 -18.78
CA ARG A 87 -11.82 3.97 -18.23
C ARG A 87 -10.62 3.04 -18.33
N ASP A 88 -9.42 3.60 -18.39
CA ASP A 88 -8.19 2.81 -18.43
C ASP A 88 -7.96 2.07 -17.10
N GLY A 89 -7.30 0.92 -17.15
CA GLY A 89 -6.96 0.12 -15.96
C GLY A 89 -7.93 -1.02 -15.66
N LEU A 90 -7.82 -1.57 -14.45
CA LEU A 90 -8.54 -2.77 -14.03
C LEU A 90 -9.56 -2.47 -12.93
N ILE A 91 -10.72 -3.13 -13.00
CA ILE A 91 -11.81 -3.05 -12.02
C ILE A 91 -12.01 -4.38 -11.31
N SER A 92 -12.36 -4.33 -10.02
CA SER A 92 -12.64 -5.50 -9.22
C SER A 92 -13.91 -6.23 -9.68
N PRO A 93 -14.04 -7.55 -9.43
CA PRO A 93 -15.23 -8.31 -9.80
C PRO A 93 -16.55 -7.80 -9.22
N ASP A 94 -16.49 -7.07 -8.10
CA ASP A 94 -17.66 -6.44 -7.47
C ASP A 94 -17.91 -5.00 -7.93
N GLY A 95 -17.07 -4.46 -8.83
CA GLY A 95 -17.20 -3.13 -9.41
C GLY A 95 -16.78 -1.97 -8.52
N ILE A 96 -16.29 -2.22 -7.29
CA ILE A 96 -16.13 -1.20 -6.26
C ILE A 96 -14.73 -0.59 -6.25
N ALA A 97 -13.72 -1.36 -6.62
CA ALA A 97 -12.33 -0.95 -6.60
C ALA A 97 -11.76 -0.90 -8.03
N HIS A 98 -10.93 0.09 -8.29
CA HIS A 98 -10.28 0.26 -9.58
C HIS A 98 -8.86 0.73 -9.41
N VAL A 99 -8.00 0.23 -10.28
CA VAL A 99 -6.59 0.58 -10.35
C VAL A 99 -6.27 1.01 -11.77
N GLU A 100 -5.69 2.19 -11.90
CA GLU A 100 -5.27 2.76 -13.19
C GLU A 100 -3.80 3.15 -13.15
N HIS A 101 -3.14 2.90 -14.27
CA HIS A 101 -1.83 3.43 -14.60
C HIS A 101 -2.01 4.47 -15.69
N PHE A 102 -1.95 5.74 -15.30
CA PHE A 102 -2.05 6.86 -16.20
C PHE A 102 -0.65 7.28 -16.66
N ALA A 103 -0.28 6.89 -17.87
CA ALA A 103 0.99 7.25 -18.51
C ALA A 103 0.73 8.01 -19.81
N GLN A 104 0.51 9.33 -19.72
CA GLN A 104 0.29 10.20 -20.87
C GLN A 104 1.16 11.46 -20.81
N GLY A 105 1.95 11.68 -21.88
CA GLY A 105 2.87 12.81 -21.98
C GLY A 105 3.92 12.78 -20.87
N ASN A 106 3.96 13.84 -20.05
CA ASN A 106 4.86 13.94 -18.90
C ASN A 106 4.22 13.45 -17.58
N SER A 107 2.98 12.96 -17.63
CA SER A 107 2.29 12.41 -16.47
C SER A 107 2.44 10.90 -16.47
N ASP A 108 3.05 10.37 -15.41
CA ASP A 108 3.15 8.94 -15.14
C ASP A 108 2.76 8.74 -13.67
N SER A 109 1.63 8.10 -13.43
CA SER A 109 1.06 7.95 -12.09
C SER A 109 0.11 6.77 -12.01
N TRP A 110 0.02 6.18 -10.82
CA TRP A 110 -0.95 5.16 -10.49
C TRP A 110 -2.01 5.73 -9.58
N TYR A 111 -3.27 5.43 -9.88
CA TYR A 111 -4.42 5.80 -9.10
C TYR A 111 -5.16 4.55 -8.65
N VAL A 112 -5.60 4.56 -7.40
CA VAL A 112 -6.49 3.54 -6.87
C VAL A 112 -7.66 4.23 -6.21
N ASP A 113 -8.85 3.91 -6.70
CA ASP A 113 -10.10 4.48 -6.22
C ASP A 113 -11.02 3.35 -5.76
N VAL A 114 -11.64 3.54 -4.59
CA VAL A 114 -12.65 2.62 -4.08
C VAL A 114 -13.92 3.40 -3.75
N ALA A 115 -15.02 3.05 -4.42
CA ALA A 115 -16.30 3.74 -4.30
C ALA A 115 -17.46 2.74 -4.39
N ILE A 116 -18.50 2.93 -3.56
CA ILE A 116 -19.70 2.07 -3.55
C ILE A 116 -20.73 2.50 -4.60
N ASP A 117 -20.70 3.77 -4.97
CA ASP A 117 -21.56 4.38 -5.99
C ASP A 117 -20.68 5.25 -6.89
N ASP A 118 -21.11 5.49 -8.13
CA ASP A 118 -20.39 6.34 -9.11
C ASP A 118 -20.41 7.84 -8.76
N ASP A 119 -21.15 8.23 -7.71
CA ASP A 119 -21.19 9.61 -7.26
C ASP A 119 -20.01 9.95 -6.32
N ALA A 120 -19.73 11.24 -6.16
CA ALA A 120 -18.65 11.70 -5.28
C ALA A 120 -18.89 11.36 -3.79
N TYR A 121 -20.13 11.01 -3.41
CA TYR A 121 -20.49 10.64 -2.03
C TYR A 121 -20.19 9.16 -1.74
N GLY A 122 -20.15 8.31 -2.77
CA GLY A 122 -19.81 6.90 -2.70
C GLY A 122 -18.33 6.62 -2.50
N LEU A 123 -17.45 7.61 -2.67
CA LEU A 123 -16.01 7.45 -2.54
C LEU A 123 -15.58 7.08 -1.10
N LEU A 124 -15.04 5.87 -0.94
CA LEU A 124 -14.53 5.35 0.32
C LEU A 124 -13.12 5.86 0.61
N TRP A 125 -12.19 5.68 -0.33
CA TRP A 125 -10.81 6.13 -0.20
C TRP A 125 -10.12 6.14 -1.56
N LYS A 126 -8.96 6.82 -1.59
CA LYS A 126 -8.07 6.86 -2.75
C LYS A 126 -6.63 6.60 -2.31
N ALA A 127 -5.83 6.07 -3.21
CA ALA A 127 -4.38 6.05 -3.11
C ALA A 127 -3.76 6.51 -4.42
N HIS A 128 -2.58 7.12 -4.34
CA HIS A 128 -1.84 7.61 -5.50
C HIS A 128 -0.37 7.29 -5.38
N PHE A 129 0.25 6.87 -6.47
CA PHE A 129 1.69 6.65 -6.58
C PHE A 129 2.22 7.41 -7.79
N THR A 130 3.40 8.04 -7.67
CA THR A 130 4.09 8.58 -8.85
C THR A 130 4.63 7.43 -9.71
N GLY A 131 4.76 7.63 -11.01
CA GLY A 131 5.29 6.62 -11.94
C GLY A 131 6.72 6.17 -11.64
N SER A 132 7.49 7.04 -10.98
CA SER A 132 8.82 6.73 -10.44
C SER A 132 8.81 5.80 -9.22
N THR A 133 7.64 5.48 -8.66
CA THR A 133 7.53 4.58 -7.51
C THR A 133 8.02 3.20 -7.91
N PRO A 134 8.92 2.56 -7.13
CA PRO A 134 9.43 1.25 -7.46
C PRO A 134 8.29 0.23 -7.69
N PRO A 135 8.27 -0.51 -8.81
CA PRO A 135 7.13 -1.36 -9.16
C PRO A 135 6.75 -2.39 -8.10
N HIS A 136 7.73 -2.94 -7.39
CA HIS A 136 7.51 -3.91 -6.30
C HIS A 136 6.70 -3.34 -5.12
N LEU A 137 6.71 -2.02 -4.89
CA LEU A 137 5.88 -1.37 -3.87
C LEU A 137 4.42 -1.32 -4.32
N ILE A 138 4.19 -0.99 -5.59
CA ILE A 138 2.85 -0.96 -6.19
C ILE A 138 2.30 -2.39 -6.27
N THR A 139 3.11 -3.38 -6.69
CA THR A 139 2.73 -4.80 -6.66
C THR A 139 2.42 -5.31 -5.25
N ALA A 140 3.12 -4.83 -4.22
CA ALA A 140 2.81 -5.18 -2.83
C ALA A 140 1.45 -4.61 -2.40
N PHE A 141 1.13 -3.38 -2.84
CA PHE A 141 -0.17 -2.78 -2.63
C PHE A 141 -1.29 -3.55 -3.34
N THR A 142 -1.15 -3.83 -4.64
CA THR A 142 -2.18 -4.54 -5.42
C THR A 142 -2.37 -5.98 -4.95
N ARG A 143 -1.30 -6.65 -4.52
CA ARG A 143 -1.42 -7.96 -3.85
C ARG A 143 -2.24 -7.88 -2.56
N ALA A 144 -1.99 -6.88 -1.72
CA ALA A 144 -2.75 -6.71 -0.49
C ALA A 144 -4.21 -6.31 -0.77
N LEU A 145 -4.47 -5.61 -1.88
CA LEU A 145 -5.81 -5.25 -2.32
C LEU A 145 -6.64 -6.48 -2.73
N CYS A 146 -5.99 -7.52 -3.24
CA CYS A 146 -6.61 -8.80 -3.63
C CYS A 146 -6.60 -9.87 -2.52
N ASP A 147 -6.09 -9.56 -1.33
CA ASP A 147 -6.00 -10.55 -0.25
C ASP A 147 -7.36 -10.74 0.42
N GLU A 148 -7.94 -11.93 0.27
CA GLU A 148 -9.21 -12.32 0.89
C GLU A 148 -9.08 -12.79 2.34
N ALA A 149 -7.85 -12.79 2.90
CA ALA A 149 -7.63 -13.19 4.28
C ALA A 149 -8.48 -12.34 5.24
N PRO A 150 -9.24 -12.96 6.16
CA PRO A 150 -10.06 -12.23 7.13
C PRO A 150 -9.22 -11.29 8.00
N LEU A 151 -9.60 -10.02 8.04
CA LEU A 151 -8.89 -9.00 8.82
C LEU A 151 -9.46 -8.88 10.24
N PRO A 152 -8.65 -9.07 11.30
CA PRO A 152 -9.09 -8.83 12.67
C PRO A 152 -9.30 -7.32 12.88
N ARG A 153 -10.53 -6.92 13.20
CA ARG A 153 -10.89 -5.53 13.48
C ARG A 153 -11.68 -5.44 14.78
N HIS A 154 -11.48 -4.35 15.53
CA HIS A 154 -12.38 -4.03 16.61
C HIS A 154 -13.79 -3.75 16.03
N PRO A 155 -14.89 -4.19 16.66
CA PRO A 155 -16.24 -3.99 16.12
C PRO A 155 -16.58 -2.52 15.76
N HIS A 156 -16.04 -1.57 16.51
CA HIS A 156 -16.22 -0.12 16.25
C HIS A 156 -15.33 0.47 15.15
N GLN A 157 -14.37 -0.31 14.63
CA GLN A 157 -13.46 0.11 13.54
C GLN A 157 -13.88 -0.45 12.18
N VAL A 158 -15.01 -1.15 12.13
CA VAL A 158 -15.60 -1.67 10.90
C VAL A 158 -16.37 -0.52 10.24
N PRO A 159 -15.98 -0.06 9.03
CA PRO A 159 -16.67 1.04 8.36
C PRO A 159 -18.16 0.74 8.17
N ALA A 160 -19.02 1.69 8.56
CA ALA A 160 -20.46 1.57 8.34
C ALA A 160 -20.81 1.62 6.85
N LEU A 161 -20.12 2.51 6.13
CA LEU A 161 -20.15 2.62 4.68
C LEU A 161 -19.38 1.41 4.11
N GLY A 162 -20.08 0.47 3.49
CA GLY A 162 -19.51 -0.79 3.01
C GLY A 162 -20.03 -2.06 3.70
N ARG A 163 -20.87 -1.96 4.74
CA ARG A 163 -21.39 -3.15 5.47
C ARG A 163 -22.06 -4.20 4.60
N ARG A 164 -22.58 -3.83 3.43
CA ARG A 164 -23.20 -4.74 2.47
C ARG A 164 -22.19 -5.53 1.62
N HIS A 165 -20.92 -5.09 1.61
CA HIS A 165 -19.87 -5.61 0.74
C HIS A 165 -18.83 -6.46 1.48
N PHE A 166 -18.98 -6.67 2.79
CA PHE A 166 -18.13 -7.58 3.55
C PHE A 166 -18.94 -8.49 4.47
N ARG A 167 -18.37 -9.66 4.77
CA ARG A 167 -18.86 -10.58 5.80
C ARG A 167 -18.06 -10.37 7.08
N SER A 168 -18.72 -10.39 8.22
CA SER A 168 -18.07 -10.29 9.52
C SER A 168 -18.52 -11.41 10.45
N SER A 169 -17.58 -11.96 11.21
CA SER A 169 -17.81 -12.93 12.27
C SER A 169 -17.08 -12.48 13.53
N THR A 170 -17.65 -12.76 14.70
CA THR A 170 -17.04 -12.38 15.98
C THR A 170 -16.36 -13.59 16.60
N HIS A 171 -15.10 -13.43 16.98
CA HIS A 171 -14.30 -14.46 17.64
C HIS A 171 -13.68 -13.89 18.92
N ARG A 172 -13.56 -14.73 19.95
CA ARG A 172 -12.84 -14.38 21.17
C ARG A 172 -11.35 -14.55 20.94
N VAL A 173 -10.59 -13.48 21.15
CA VAL A 173 -9.13 -13.47 21.06
C VAL A 173 -8.55 -13.32 22.47
N PRO A 174 -7.51 -14.07 22.84
CA PRO A 174 -6.83 -13.87 24.12
C PRO A 174 -6.32 -12.43 24.26
N ALA A 175 -6.57 -11.79 25.41
CA ALA A 175 -6.19 -10.40 25.64
C ALA A 175 -4.68 -10.17 25.43
N ALA A 176 -3.83 -11.11 25.84
CA ALA A 176 -2.39 -11.04 25.62
C ALA A 176 -2.02 -11.01 24.13
N ALA A 177 -2.70 -11.79 23.28
CA ALA A 177 -2.43 -11.80 21.85
C ALA A 177 -2.75 -10.44 21.21
N ALA A 178 -3.86 -9.81 21.62
CA ALA A 178 -4.21 -8.47 21.17
C ALA A 178 -3.24 -7.40 21.70
N ALA A 179 -2.88 -7.46 22.99
CA ALA A 179 -2.00 -6.48 23.63
C ALA A 179 -0.58 -6.47 23.03
N PHE A 180 -0.03 -7.65 22.74
CA PHE A 180 1.34 -7.79 22.23
C PHE A 180 1.44 -7.82 20.70
N ALA A 181 0.34 -7.68 19.97
CA ALA A 181 0.32 -7.77 18.50
C ALA A 181 1.28 -6.77 17.84
N LEU A 182 1.26 -5.50 18.28
CA LEU A 182 2.13 -4.46 17.74
C LEU A 182 3.60 -4.71 18.06
N GLU A 183 3.91 -5.07 19.30
CA GLU A 183 5.29 -5.34 19.73
C GLU A 183 5.89 -6.53 18.99
N ASN A 184 5.13 -7.62 18.86
CA ASN A 184 5.54 -8.79 18.09
C ASN A 184 5.79 -8.42 16.63
N ARG A 185 4.91 -7.60 16.05
CA ARG A 185 5.05 -7.11 14.68
C ARG A 185 6.31 -6.28 14.48
N ILE A 186 6.60 -5.35 15.39
CA ILE A 186 7.83 -4.54 15.37
C ILE A 186 9.07 -5.43 15.49
N ARG A 187 9.04 -6.43 16.38
CA ARG A 187 10.14 -7.39 16.57
C ARG A 187 10.42 -8.18 15.30
N GLU A 188 9.38 -8.68 14.62
CA GLU A 188 9.51 -9.39 13.35
C GLU A 188 10.10 -8.52 12.24
N LEU A 189 9.59 -7.28 12.09
CA LEU A 189 10.10 -6.30 11.13
C LEU A 189 11.59 -6.00 11.36
N THR A 190 11.97 -5.81 12.63
CA THR A 190 13.35 -5.54 13.03
C THR A 190 14.26 -6.72 12.73
N ALA A 191 13.83 -7.95 13.07
CA ALA A 191 14.58 -9.16 12.82
C ALA A 191 14.80 -9.42 11.31
N ARG A 192 13.82 -9.09 10.46
CA ARG A 192 13.95 -9.16 9.00
C ARG A 192 15.07 -8.26 8.48
N ARG A 193 15.15 -7.01 8.97
CA ARG A 193 16.19 -6.06 8.59
C ARG A 193 17.60 -6.54 8.94
N THR A 194 17.77 -7.22 10.07
CA THR A 194 19.08 -7.67 10.56
C THR A 194 19.60 -8.95 9.90
N ARG A 195 18.74 -9.73 9.23
CA ARG A 195 19.09 -11.05 8.67
C ARG A 195 19.73 -11.01 7.27
N THR A 196 19.98 -9.84 6.71
CA THR A 196 20.61 -9.71 5.38
C THR A 196 22.14 -9.79 5.49
N PRO A 197 22.80 -10.78 4.85
CA PRO A 197 24.26 -10.82 4.76
C PRO A 197 24.76 -9.65 3.89
N PRO A 198 25.95 -9.08 4.17
CA PRO A 198 26.58 -8.11 3.28
C PRO A 198 26.78 -8.73 1.88
N PRO A 199 26.72 -7.93 0.80
CA PRO A 199 27.00 -8.44 -0.54
C PRO A 199 28.40 -9.08 -0.57
N ALA A 200 28.50 -10.26 -1.16
CA ALA A 200 29.79 -10.95 -1.31
C ALA A 200 30.77 -10.04 -2.07
N PRO A 201 32.04 -9.97 -1.66
CA PRO A 201 33.04 -9.16 -2.36
C PRO A 201 33.16 -9.63 -3.82
N PRO A 202 33.41 -8.73 -4.77
CA PRO A 202 33.56 -9.09 -6.17
C PRO A 202 34.71 -10.07 -6.34
N SER A 203 34.46 -11.16 -7.08
CA SER A 203 35.47 -12.15 -7.42
C SER A 203 36.65 -11.48 -8.16
N PRO A 204 37.91 -11.73 -7.78
CA PRO A 204 39.06 -11.22 -8.51
C PRO A 204 39.09 -11.83 -9.92
N ARG A 205 39.46 -10.98 -10.90
CA ARG A 205 39.61 -11.32 -12.32
C ARG A 205 40.74 -12.31 -12.58
#